data_AF-A0A3D3EV36-F1
#
_entry.id   AF-A0A3D3EV36-F1
#
_cell.length_a   1.000
_cell.length_b   1.000
_cell.length_c   1.000
_cell.angle_alpha   90.00
_cell.angle_beta   90.00
_cell.angle_gamma   90.00
#
_symmetry.space_group_name_H-M   'P 1'
#
loop_
_entity.id
_entity.type
_entity.pdbx_description
1 polymer ?
#
loop_
_entity_poly.entity_id
_entity_poly.type
_entity_poly.pdbx_seq_one_letter_code
_entity_poly.pdbx_strand_id
1 'polypeptide(L)' 'MIAAKINSSESGPFADIHFSEDQLKEISMAGWMHDIGKIITPEFVMDKSCKLERIMDGFALVQARASN' A
#
# COMPACT_ATOMS: atom_id res chain seq x y z
N MET A 1 -8.44 5.65 -15.45
CA MET A 1 -7.17 5.76 -14.69
C MET A 1 -6.75 7.21 -14.58
N ILE A 2 -6.14 7.61 -13.47
CA ILE A 2 -5.65 9.00 -13.25
C ILE A 2 -4.70 9.43 -14.38
N ALA A 3 -3.81 8.54 -14.83
CA ALA A 3 -2.88 8.81 -15.94
C ALA A 3 -3.59 9.16 -17.26
N ALA A 4 -4.72 8.53 -17.57
CA ALA A 4 -5.51 8.87 -18.78
C ALA A 4 -6.18 10.25 -18.66
N LYS A 5 -6.53 10.68 -17.44
CA LYS A 5 -7.10 12.01 -17.19
C LYS A 5 -6.03 13.11 -17.28
N ILE A 6 -4.81 12.80 -16.84
CA ILE A 6 -3.64 13.66 -17.01
C ILE A 6 -3.37 13.89 -18.51
N ASN A 7 -3.37 12.83 -19.33
CA ASN A 7 -3.21 12.96 -20.79
C ASN A 7 -4.30 13.80 -21.49
N SER A 8 -5.51 13.87 -20.90
CA SER A 8 -6.60 14.70 -21.44
C SER A 8 -6.60 16.14 -20.92
N SER A 9 -5.63 16.49 -20.07
CA SER A 9 -5.55 17.81 -19.45
C SER A 9 -4.78 18.74 -20.38
N GLU A 10 -5.48 19.66 -21.03
CA GLU A 10 -4.85 20.67 -21.91
C GLU A 10 -4.44 21.95 -21.16
N SER A 11 -4.75 22.04 -19.88
CA SER A 11 -4.45 23.19 -19.03
C SER A 11 -4.07 22.79 -17.61
N GLY A 12 -3.39 23.70 -16.89
CA GLY A 12 -2.95 23.47 -15.52
C GLY A 12 -1.59 22.76 -15.42
N PRO A 13 -1.18 22.31 -14.22
CA PRO A 13 0.18 21.81 -13.93
C PRO A 13 0.53 20.51 -14.65
N PHE A 14 -0.44 19.87 -15.31
CA PHE A 14 -0.27 18.61 -16.02
C PHE A 14 -0.39 18.76 -17.54
N ALA A 15 -0.54 19.99 -18.05
CA ALA A 15 -0.75 20.26 -19.48
C ALA A 15 0.41 19.79 -20.38
N ASP A 16 1.63 19.77 -19.85
CA ASP A 16 2.82 19.33 -20.60
C ASP A 16 3.07 17.81 -20.47
N ILE A 17 2.27 17.10 -19.67
CA ILE A 17 2.46 15.67 -19.42
C ILE A 17 1.61 14.85 -20.38
N HIS A 18 2.28 14.13 -21.27
CA HIS A 18 1.65 13.22 -22.22
C HIS A 18 2.34 11.86 -22.20
N PHE A 19 1.59 10.84 -21.76
CA PHE A 19 2.00 9.44 -21.81
C PHE A 19 1.61 8.82 -23.15
N SER A 20 2.48 7.99 -23.74
CA SER A 20 2.10 7.14 -24.87
C SER A 20 1.15 6.02 -24.43
N GLU A 21 0.49 5.36 -25.39
CA GLU A 21 -0.35 4.18 -25.07
C GLU A 21 0.44 3.09 -24.34
N ASP A 22 1.71 2.89 -24.68
CA ASP A 22 2.55 1.89 -24.04
C ASP A 22 2.92 2.30 -22.61
N GLN A 23 3.22 3.58 -22.37
CA GLN A 23 3.44 4.10 -21.01
C GLN A 23 2.19 4.00 -20.13
N LEU A 24 1.00 4.20 -20.69
CA LEU A 24 -0.25 4.00 -19.97
C LEU A 24 -0.46 2.53 -19.57
N LYS A 25 -0.10 1.58 -20.45
CA LYS A 25 -0.14 0.13 -20.13
C LYS A 25 0.87 -0.21 -19.03
N GLU A 26 2.09 0.34 -19.09
CA GLU A 26 3.12 0.15 -18.07
C GLU A 26 2.66 0.68 -16.70
N ILE A 27 2.09 1.89 -16.64
CA ILE A 27 1.54 2.46 -15.40
C ILE A 27 0.39 1.62 -14.85
N SER A 28 -0.47 1.08 -15.73
CA SER A 28 -1.55 0.17 -15.34
C SER A 28 -1.00 -1.10 -14.71
N MET A 29 -0.02 -1.72 -15.36
CA MET A 29 0.65 -2.93 -14.88
C MET A 29 1.37 -2.68 -13.56
N ALA A 30 2.13 -1.59 -13.44
CA ALA A 30 2.79 -1.19 -12.19
C ALA A 30 1.78 -0.95 -11.05
N GLY A 31 0.63 -0.34 -11.36
CA GLY A 31 -0.47 -0.16 -10.40
C GLY A 31 -1.07 -1.48 -9.90
N TRP A 32 -1.14 -2.51 -10.74
CA TRP A 32 -1.53 -3.86 -10.28
C TRP A 32 -0.42 -4.53 -9.49
N MET A 33 0.83 -4.32 -9.89
CA MET A 33 1.99 -4.97 -9.28
C MET A 33 2.46 -4.33 -7.96
N HIS A 34 2.07 -3.08 -7.67
CA HIS A 34 2.57 -2.36 -6.49
C HIS A 34 2.31 -3.08 -5.16
N ASP A 35 1.22 -3.84 -5.10
CA ASP A 35 0.78 -4.59 -3.91
C ASP A 35 1.14 -6.08 -3.96
N ILE A 36 1.80 -6.57 -5.03
CA ILE A 36 2.27 -7.96 -5.12
C ILE A 36 3.30 -8.26 -4.01
N GLY A 37 4.05 -7.24 -3.56
CA GLY A 37 4.99 -7.36 -2.44
C GLY A 37 4.34 -7.65 -1.09
N LYS A 38 3.01 -7.53 -0.95
CA LYS A 38 2.29 -7.81 0.31
C LYS A 38 1.97 -9.30 0.52
N ILE A 39 2.20 -10.15 -0.48
CA ILE A 39 1.82 -11.59 -0.48
C ILE A 39 2.63 -12.42 0.54
N ILE A 40 3.75 -11.90 1.05
CA ILE A 40 4.60 -12.62 2.02
C ILE A 40 4.16 -12.44 3.48
N THR A 41 3.06 -11.74 3.74
CA THR A 41 2.59 -11.50 5.11
C THR A 41 1.91 -12.78 5.64
N PRO A 42 2.46 -13.47 6.65
CA PRO A 42 1.88 -14.71 7.16
C PRO A 42 0.48 -14.49 7.72
N GLU A 43 -0.39 -15.50 7.64
CA GLU A 43 -1.80 -15.43 8.07
C GLU A 43 -1.94 -14.93 9.53
N PHE A 44 -1.04 -15.34 10.43
CA PHE A 44 -1.01 -14.90 11.83
C PHE A 44 -0.64 -13.41 12.04
N VAL A 45 -0.22 -12.71 10.98
CA VAL A 45 0.03 -11.26 10.96
C VAL A 45 -1.16 -10.51 10.36
N MET A 46 -1.89 -11.14 9.44
CA MET A 46 -3.07 -10.59 8.78
C MET A 46 -4.33 -10.69 9.64
N ASP A 47 -4.50 -11.79 10.36
CA ASP A 47 -5.70 -12.09 11.17
C ASP A 47 -5.50 -11.69 12.65
N LYS A 48 -5.17 -10.41 12.86
CA LYS A 48 -5.05 -9.83 14.21
C LYS A 48 -6.18 -8.84 14.46
N SER A 49 -7.05 -9.15 15.41
CA SER A 49 -8.14 -8.30 15.88
C SER A 49 -7.62 -6.99 16.50
N CYS A 50 -6.39 -6.99 17.03
CA CYS A 50 -5.70 -5.84 17.60
C CYS A 50 -4.20 -5.83 17.24
N LYS A 51 -3.59 -4.63 17.15
CA LYS A 51 -2.18 -4.41 16.77
C LYS A 51 -1.13 -5.22 17.57
N LEU A 52 -1.51 -5.86 18.68
CA LEU A 52 -0.64 -6.61 19.61
C LEU A 52 -0.97 -8.11 19.73
N GLU A 53 -1.90 -8.64 18.94
CA GLU A 53 -2.27 -10.06 19.05
C GLU A 53 -1.07 -10.96 18.69
N ARG A 54 -0.71 -11.86 19.58
CA ARG A 54 0.34 -12.89 19.44
C ARG A 54 -0.20 -14.15 20.13
N ILE A 55 0.41 -15.32 19.89
CA ILE A 55 0.02 -16.59 20.55
C ILE A 55 0.08 -16.50 22.10
N MET A 56 0.78 -15.50 22.64
CA MET A 56 0.79 -15.14 24.05
C MET A 56 0.30 -13.71 24.25
N ASP A 57 -0.51 -13.48 25.28
CA ASP A 57 -1.01 -12.15 25.67
C ASP A 57 0.16 -11.24 26.11
N GLY A 58 0.34 -10.12 25.39
CA GLY A 58 1.39 -9.14 25.64
C GLY A 58 1.11 -8.18 26.81
N PHE A 59 -0.10 -8.20 27.38
CA PHE A 59 -0.47 -7.32 28.49
C PHE A 59 0.43 -7.52 29.72
N ALA A 60 0.70 -8.77 30.08
CA ALA A 60 1.58 -9.10 31.20
C ALA A 60 3.01 -8.56 31.02
N LEU A 61 3.52 -8.53 29.79
CA LEU A 61 4.85 -8.00 29.47
C LEU A 61 4.89 -6.47 29.55
N VAL A 62 3.84 -5.80 29.09
CA VAL A 62 3.71 -4.34 29.19
C VAL A 62 3.59 -3.93 30.67
N GLN A 63 2.77 -4.64 31.45
CA GLN A 63 2.64 -4.42 32.89
C GLN A 63 3.98 -4.60 33.60
N ALA A 64 4.73 -5.67 33.31
CA ALA A 64 6.04 -5.92 33.91
C ALA A 64 7.06 -4.80 33.61
N ARG A 65 7.00 -4.18 32.41
CA ARG A 65 7.89 -3.07 32.04
C ARG A 65 7.43 -1.71 32.57
N ALA A 66 6.13 -1.48 32.67
CA ALA A 66 5.58 -0.24 33.22
C ALA A 66 5.68 -0.16 34.75
N SER A 67 5.91 -1.30 35.42
CA SER A 67 6.05 -1.40 36.88
C SER A 67 7.51 -1.29 37.35
N ASN A 68 8.44 -0.95 36.45
CA ASN A 68 9.89 -0.85 36.70
C ASN A 68 10.38 0.58 36.41
#